data_AF-A0A9X3IVU4-F1
#
_entry.id   AF-A0A9X3IVU4-F1
#
_cell.length_a   1.000
_cell.length_b   1.000
_cell.length_c   1.000
_cell.angle_alpha   90.00
_cell.angle_beta   90.00
_cell.angle_gamma   90.00
#
_symmetry.space_group_name_H-M   'P 1'
#
loop_
_entity.id
_entity.type
_entity.pdbx_description
1 polymer ?
#
loop_
_entity_poly.entity_id
_entity_poly.type
_entity_poly.pdbx_seq_one_letter_code
_entity_poly.pdbx_strand_id
1 'polypeptide(L)'
;MTEKTTATLTTYLTDMHALVNHGLRAIDRQARMLTGTSHLQALGAVQEFQRTLEGHLKLLDARTEALGGKVTQPFKDAVTTVTGFLAGITNRFRPLSACKAIRDDYTFLSLVAVSYLMLFTTANGLGDRDTAMLAEQGYRDAARLVMHIDRILPSLVAQELREDNLPVADLERQSRTMLARAWKREESELGLETNATA
;
A
#
# COMPACT_ATOMS: atom_id res chain seq x y z
N MET A 1 -16.77 -24.77 -8.77
CA MET A 1 -15.34 -24.40 -8.89
C MET A 1 -14.49 -25.65 -8.73
N THR A 2 -13.38 -25.80 -9.46
CA THR A 2 -12.52 -27.00 -9.34
C THR A 2 -11.60 -26.93 -8.12
N GLU A 3 -11.12 -28.06 -7.62
CA GLU A 3 -10.14 -28.11 -6.51
C GLU A 3 -8.87 -27.30 -6.84
N LYS A 4 -8.38 -27.41 -8.08
CA LYS A 4 -7.22 -26.63 -8.56
C LYS A 4 -7.49 -25.13 -8.57
N THR A 5 -8.70 -24.72 -8.97
CA THR A 5 -9.12 -23.32 -8.95
C THR A 5 -9.15 -22.78 -7.52
N THR A 6 -9.79 -23.51 -6.60
CA THR A 6 -9.85 -23.15 -5.18
C THR A 6 -8.45 -23.05 -4.58
N ALA A 7 -7.58 -24.03 -4.82
CA ALA A 7 -6.21 -24.01 -4.31
C ALA A 7 -5.43 -22.79 -4.82
N THR A 8 -5.56 -22.45 -6.10
CA THR A 8 -4.88 -21.28 -6.69
C THR A 8 -5.34 -19.98 -6.03
N LEU A 9 -6.65 -19.78 -5.88
CA LEU A 9 -7.20 -18.56 -5.25
C LEU A 9 -6.81 -18.46 -3.79
N THR A 10 -6.87 -19.58 -3.05
CA THR A 10 -6.41 -19.64 -1.66
C THR A 10 -4.94 -19.23 -1.54
N THR A 11 -4.05 -19.71 -2.42
CA THR A 11 -2.64 -19.31 -2.40
C THR A 11 -2.48 -17.79 -2.54
N TYR A 12 -3.10 -17.17 -3.55
CA TYR A 12 -3.01 -15.72 -3.72
C TYR A 12 -3.58 -14.93 -2.53
N LEU A 13 -4.71 -15.37 -1.96
CA LEU A 13 -5.31 -14.73 -0.79
C LEU A 13 -4.38 -14.83 0.43
N THR A 14 -3.78 -16.00 0.66
CA THR A 14 -2.84 -16.20 1.77
C THR A 14 -1.54 -15.42 1.59
N ASP A 15 -1.04 -15.29 0.35
CA ASP A 15 0.13 -14.48 0.03
C ASP A 15 -0.15 -12.99 0.27
N MET A 16 -1.32 -12.51 -0.17
CA MET A 16 -1.78 -11.15 0.11
C MET A 16 -1.90 -10.89 1.61
N HIS A 17 -2.49 -11.83 2.35
CA HIS A 17 -2.62 -11.71 3.79
C HIS A 17 -1.25 -11.64 4.47
N ALA A 18 -0.30 -12.50 4.09
CA ALA A 18 1.05 -12.49 4.62
C ALA A 18 1.79 -11.17 4.33
N LEU A 19 1.69 -10.67 3.09
CA LEU A 19 2.25 -9.38 2.67
C LEU A 19 1.70 -8.23 3.53
N VAL A 20 0.37 -8.11 3.63
CA VAL A 20 -0.30 -7.04 4.38
C VAL A 20 0.06 -7.12 5.86
N ASN A 21 0.01 -8.31 6.47
CA ASN A 21 0.31 -8.51 7.88
C ASN A 21 1.78 -8.17 8.20
N HIS A 22 2.71 -8.51 7.31
CA HIS A 22 4.11 -8.17 7.50
C HIS A 22 4.34 -6.65 7.45
N GLY A 23 3.80 -5.96 6.45
CA GLY A 23 3.95 -4.52 6.31
C GLY A 23 3.25 -3.73 7.43
N LEU A 24 2.08 -4.19 7.89
CA LEU A 24 1.36 -3.55 9.00
C LEU A 24 2.22 -3.45 10.26
N ARG A 25 3.04 -4.47 10.57
CA ARG A 25 3.98 -4.41 11.71
C ARG A 25 5.02 -3.31 11.57
N ALA A 26 5.46 -2.99 10.35
CA ALA A 26 6.41 -1.89 10.11
C ALA A 26 5.70 -0.53 10.28
N ILE A 27 4.51 -0.40 9.70
CA ILE A 27 3.65 0.79 9.80
C ILE A 27 3.29 1.07 11.28
N ASP A 28 2.98 0.03 12.07
CA ASP A 28 2.71 0.16 13.51
C ASP A 28 3.89 0.73 14.29
N ARG A 29 5.11 0.26 13.97
CA ARG A 29 6.33 0.81 14.58
C ARG A 29 6.52 2.26 14.17
N GLN A 30 6.29 2.57 12.89
CA GLN A 30 6.40 3.93 12.37
C GLN A 30 5.40 4.90 13.02
N ALA A 31 4.15 4.50 13.22
CA ALA A 31 3.15 5.31 13.90
C ALA A 31 3.60 5.69 15.33
N ARG A 32 4.17 4.72 16.06
CA ARG A 32 4.72 4.94 17.41
C ARG A 32 5.91 5.89 17.39
N MET A 33 6.80 5.78 16.40
CA MET A 33 7.95 6.68 16.26
C MET A 33 7.54 8.12 15.90
N LEU A 34 6.46 8.29 15.13
CA LEU A 34 5.95 9.61 14.75
C LEU A 34 5.09 10.27 15.84
N THR A 35 4.58 9.49 16.79
CA THR A 35 3.77 10.00 17.90
C THR A 35 4.60 10.95 18.77
N GLY A 36 4.08 12.16 18.99
CA GLY A 36 4.76 13.21 19.76
C GLY A 36 5.82 13.99 18.98
N THR A 37 5.98 13.73 17.68
CA THR A 37 6.85 14.52 16.79
C THR A 37 6.10 15.69 16.14
N SER A 38 6.82 16.61 15.50
CA SER A 38 6.29 17.69 14.67
C SER A 38 5.69 17.20 13.33
N HIS A 39 5.89 15.94 12.95
CA HIS A 39 5.51 15.40 11.63
C HIS A 39 4.04 14.93 11.56
N LEU A 40 3.10 15.83 11.85
CA LEU A 40 1.68 15.48 11.98
C LEU A 40 1.05 14.91 10.69
N GLN A 41 1.49 15.39 9.51
CA GLN A 41 1.00 14.86 8.23
C GLN A 41 1.45 13.41 8.00
N ALA A 42 2.70 13.09 8.36
CA ALA A 42 3.21 11.72 8.27
C ALA A 42 2.47 10.80 9.25
N LEU A 43 2.23 11.26 10.48
CA LEU A 43 1.47 10.49 11.46
C LEU A 43 0.04 10.21 10.98
N GLY A 44 -0.65 11.21 10.44
CA GLY A 44 -1.99 11.06 9.89
C GLY A 44 -2.06 10.05 8.73
N ALA A 45 -1.09 10.10 7.82
CA ALA A 45 -0.98 9.17 6.70
C ALA A 45 -0.75 7.73 7.18
N VAL A 46 0.21 7.53 8.09
CA VAL A 46 0.53 6.19 8.63
C VAL A 46 -0.67 5.59 9.36
N GLN A 47 -1.39 6.39 10.16
CA GLN A 47 -2.61 5.92 10.82
C GLN A 47 -3.73 5.54 9.84
N GLU A 48 -3.81 6.24 8.70
CA GLU A 48 -4.71 5.86 7.63
C GLU A 48 -4.31 4.54 6.96
N PHE A 49 -3.01 4.32 6.76
CA PHE A 49 -2.48 3.06 6.23
C PHE A 49 -2.84 1.91 7.17
N GLN A 50 -2.62 2.07 8.48
CA GLN A 50 -2.98 1.06 9.48
C GLN A 50 -4.45 0.65 9.38
N ARG A 51 -5.37 1.61 9.48
CA ARG A 51 -6.82 1.32 9.43
C ARG A 51 -7.24 0.61 8.15
N THR A 52 -6.67 1.03 7.02
CA THR A 52 -6.99 0.43 5.70
C THR A 52 -6.50 -1.01 5.63
N LEU A 53 -5.25 -1.26 6.02
CA LEU A 53 -4.61 -2.57 5.94
C LEU A 53 -5.16 -3.56 6.96
N GLU A 54 -5.55 -3.10 8.16
CA GLU A 54 -6.30 -3.91 9.12
C GLU A 54 -7.65 -4.35 8.55
N GLY A 55 -8.33 -3.46 7.80
CA GLY A 55 -9.54 -3.80 7.06
C GLY A 55 -9.29 -4.88 6.00
N HIS A 56 -8.18 -4.76 5.26
CA HIS A 56 -7.78 -5.75 4.26
C HIS A 56 -7.55 -7.13 4.87
N LEU A 57 -6.86 -7.23 6.01
CA LEU A 57 -6.64 -8.53 6.68
C LEU A 57 -7.96 -9.24 6.99
N LYS A 58 -8.94 -8.52 7.56
CA LYS A 58 -10.26 -9.08 7.89
C LYS A 58 -10.99 -9.61 6.65
N LEU A 59 -10.91 -8.88 5.53
CA LEU A 59 -11.54 -9.29 4.28
C LEU A 59 -10.85 -10.51 3.67
N LEU A 60 -9.52 -10.55 3.70
CA LEU A 60 -8.72 -11.67 3.20
C LEU A 60 -8.96 -12.94 4.01
N ASP A 61 -9.03 -12.83 5.34
CA ASP A 61 -9.37 -13.94 6.24
C ASP A 61 -10.77 -14.48 5.91
N ALA A 62 -11.78 -13.61 5.87
CA ALA A 62 -13.16 -14.00 5.58
C ALA A 62 -13.30 -14.67 4.20
N ARG A 63 -12.57 -14.18 3.18
CA ARG A 63 -12.60 -14.80 1.85
C ARG A 63 -11.89 -16.15 1.83
N THR A 64 -10.77 -16.28 2.53
CA THR A 64 -10.04 -17.55 2.65
C THR A 64 -10.90 -18.62 3.34
N GLU A 65 -11.63 -18.23 4.41
CA GLU A 65 -12.61 -19.10 5.07
C GLU A 65 -13.73 -19.55 4.13
N ALA A 66 -14.31 -18.61 3.37
CA ALA A 66 -15.40 -18.89 2.44
C ALA A 66 -15.02 -19.88 1.32
N LEU A 67 -13.74 -19.93 0.94
CA LEU A 67 -13.22 -20.89 -0.03
C LEU A 67 -12.97 -22.30 0.54
N GLY A 68 -13.30 -22.52 1.82
CA GLY A 68 -13.07 -23.79 2.51
C GLY A 68 -11.65 -23.91 3.09
N GLY A 69 -10.87 -22.84 3.07
CA GLY A 69 -9.65 -22.75 3.86
C GLY A 69 -10.02 -22.72 5.34
N LYS A 70 -9.54 -23.67 6.14
CA LYS A 70 -9.72 -23.59 7.59
C LYS A 70 -8.81 -22.49 8.16
N VAL A 71 -9.35 -21.36 8.62
CA VAL A 71 -8.65 -20.42 9.54
C VAL A 71 -8.60 -21.00 10.95
N THR A 72 -8.33 -22.30 11.07
CA THR A 72 -8.17 -22.99 12.36
C THR A 72 -6.74 -23.50 12.46
N GLN A 73 -5.80 -22.56 12.44
CA GLN A 73 -4.44 -22.55 12.98
C GLN A 73 -3.77 -21.32 12.35
N PRO A 74 -2.85 -20.61 13.03
CA PRO A 74 -1.96 -19.70 12.31
C PRO A 74 -1.29 -20.55 11.23
N PHE A 75 -1.62 -20.30 9.97
CA PHE A 75 -1.05 -21.02 8.82
C PHE A 75 0.46 -20.81 8.87
N LYS A 76 1.16 -21.72 9.55
CA LYS A 76 2.58 -21.63 9.85
C LYS A 76 3.44 -21.84 8.61
N ASP A 77 2.84 -22.24 7.48
CA ASP A 77 3.54 -22.63 6.27
C ASP A 77 3.10 -21.84 5.03
N ALA A 78 2.73 -20.57 5.18
CA ALA A 78 2.90 -19.63 4.05
C ALA A 78 4.41 -19.36 3.89
N VAL A 79 5.11 -20.38 3.39
CA VAL A 79 6.49 -20.28 2.91
C VAL A 79 6.44 -19.58 1.56
N THR A 80 6.25 -18.26 1.59
CA THR A 80 6.35 -17.44 0.39
C THR A 80 7.25 -16.25 0.69
N THR A 81 8.31 -16.21 -0.10
CA THR A 81 9.47 -15.34 -0.14
C THR A 81 9.10 -13.85 -0.09
N VAL A 82 8.83 -13.32 1.11
CA VAL A 82 9.01 -11.88 1.40
C VAL A 82 10.50 -11.57 1.63
N THR A 83 11.41 -12.44 1.16
CA THR A 83 12.87 -12.26 1.31
C THR A 83 13.35 -10.97 0.65
N GLY A 84 12.64 -10.45 -0.38
CA GLY A 84 12.97 -9.19 -1.04
C GLY A 84 12.58 -7.92 -0.28
N PHE A 85 11.49 -7.94 0.49
CA PHE A 85 11.02 -6.75 1.22
C PHE A 85 11.83 -6.47 2.50
N LEU A 86 12.54 -7.49 3.02
CA LEU A 86 13.35 -7.36 4.23
C LEU A 86 14.63 -6.52 4.03
N ALA A 87 15.12 -6.36 2.79
CA ALA A 87 16.37 -5.65 2.52
C ALA A 87 16.32 -4.14 2.86
N GLY A 88 15.13 -3.54 3.01
CA GLY A 88 14.96 -2.12 3.35
C GLY A 88 14.77 -1.83 4.84
N ILE A 89 14.40 -2.82 5.66
CA ILE A 89 14.08 -2.62 7.10
C ILE A 89 15.35 -2.69 7.98
N THR A 90 16.51 -2.96 7.37
CA THR A 90 17.80 -3.16 8.06
C THR A 90 18.55 -1.88 8.39
N ASN A 91 17.91 -0.71 8.48
CA ASN A 91 18.63 0.48 8.93
C ASN A 91 18.70 0.54 10.47
N ARG A 92 19.56 -0.32 11.00
CA ARG A 92 20.05 -0.31 12.38
C ARG A 92 20.97 0.92 12.51
N PHE A 93 20.64 1.83 13.44
CA PHE A 93 21.49 2.92 13.98
C PHE A 93 21.40 4.36 13.41
N ARG A 94 20.38 4.73 12.63
CA ARG A 94 20.03 6.14 12.44
C ARG A 94 18.50 6.30 12.48
N PRO A 95 17.93 7.31 13.16
CA PRO A 95 16.53 7.65 12.93
C PRO A 95 16.37 7.90 11.44
N LEU A 96 15.61 7.05 10.74
CA LEU A 96 15.20 7.37 9.38
C LEU A 96 14.39 8.66 9.49
N SER A 97 14.70 9.65 8.65
CA SER A 97 13.86 10.84 8.58
C SER A 97 12.46 10.45 8.11
N ALA A 98 11.42 11.14 8.57
CA ALA A 98 10.03 10.83 8.27
C ALA A 98 9.77 10.70 6.75
N CYS A 99 10.45 11.49 5.91
CA CYS A 99 10.33 11.39 4.46
C CYS A 99 10.87 10.07 3.89
N LYS A 100 11.96 9.52 4.45
CA LYS A 100 12.50 8.22 4.03
C LYS A 100 11.56 7.09 4.43
N ALA A 101 10.99 7.17 5.63
CA ALA A 101 10.03 6.18 6.11
C ALA A 101 8.76 6.17 5.23
N ILE A 102 8.19 7.34 4.95
CA ILE A 102 7.03 7.48 4.05
C ILE A 102 7.35 7.03 2.60
N ARG A 103 8.57 7.25 2.11
CA ARG A 103 8.99 6.70 0.80
C ARG A 103 9.05 5.17 0.81
N ASP A 104 9.49 4.56 1.92
CA ASP A 104 9.54 3.10 2.01
C ASP A 104 8.11 2.53 2.08
N ASP A 105 7.17 3.24 2.72
CA ASP A 105 5.73 2.91 2.66
C ASP A 105 5.19 2.95 1.23
N TYR A 106 5.64 3.88 0.37
CA TYR A 106 5.24 3.91 -1.05
C TYR A 106 5.59 2.60 -1.76
N THR A 107 6.80 2.09 -1.50
CA THR A 107 7.27 0.83 -2.12
C THR A 107 6.39 -0.33 -1.66
N PHE A 108 6.08 -0.39 -0.37
CA PHE A 108 5.20 -1.39 0.20
C PHE A 108 3.78 -1.32 -0.38
N LEU A 109 3.16 -0.14 -0.36
CA LEU A 109 1.79 0.06 -0.82
C LEU A 109 1.65 -0.17 -2.32
N SER A 110 2.68 0.16 -3.12
CA SER A 110 2.73 -0.17 -4.54
C SER A 110 2.80 -1.68 -4.77
N LEU A 111 3.57 -2.40 -3.94
CA LEU A 111 3.61 -3.85 -3.98
C LEU A 111 2.25 -4.45 -3.59
N VAL A 112 1.57 -3.91 -2.57
CA VAL A 112 0.21 -4.31 -2.21
C VAL A 112 -0.75 -4.09 -3.38
N ALA A 113 -0.70 -2.93 -4.03
CA ALA A 113 -1.55 -2.61 -5.18
C ALA A 113 -1.34 -3.61 -6.32
N VAL A 114 -0.11 -3.80 -6.80
CA VAL A 114 0.14 -4.72 -7.92
C VAL A 114 -0.23 -6.17 -7.59
N SER A 115 -0.07 -6.59 -6.33
CA SER A 115 -0.43 -7.93 -5.88
C SER A 115 -1.96 -8.13 -5.85
N TYR A 116 -2.73 -7.10 -5.49
CA TYR A 116 -4.19 -7.11 -5.68
C TYR A 116 -4.59 -7.14 -7.16
N LEU A 117 -3.87 -6.44 -8.04
CA LEU A 117 -4.14 -6.51 -9.48
C LEU A 117 -3.93 -7.93 -10.04
N MET A 118 -2.89 -8.62 -9.57
CA MET A 118 -2.66 -10.03 -9.92
C MET A 118 -3.80 -10.92 -9.43
N LEU A 119 -4.25 -10.74 -8.17
CA LEU A 119 -5.38 -11.49 -7.63
C LEU A 119 -6.68 -11.19 -8.38
N PHE A 120 -6.98 -9.92 -8.67
CA PHE A 120 -8.14 -9.50 -9.45
C PHE A 120 -8.17 -10.17 -10.82
N THR A 121 -7.04 -10.14 -11.53
CA THR A 121 -6.91 -10.74 -12.87
C THR A 121 -7.09 -12.25 -12.81
N THR A 122 -6.49 -12.89 -11.80
CA THR A 122 -6.61 -14.35 -11.58
C THR A 122 -8.04 -14.75 -11.25
N ALA A 123 -8.69 -14.04 -10.33
CA ALA A 123 -10.06 -14.31 -9.91
C ALA A 123 -11.07 -14.15 -11.05
N ASN A 124 -10.95 -13.09 -11.85
CA ASN A 124 -11.76 -12.92 -13.07
C ASN A 124 -11.52 -14.04 -14.07
N GLY A 125 -10.25 -14.39 -14.35
CA GLY A 125 -9.90 -15.47 -15.26
C GLY A 125 -10.43 -16.84 -14.83
N LEU A 126 -10.65 -17.04 -13.52
CA LEU A 126 -11.17 -18.26 -12.92
C LEU A 126 -12.69 -18.23 -12.64
N GLY A 127 -13.36 -17.11 -12.93
CA GLY A 127 -14.80 -16.94 -12.74
C GLY A 127 -15.24 -16.74 -11.28
N ASP A 128 -14.32 -16.42 -10.37
CA ASP A 128 -14.64 -16.11 -8.97
C ASP A 128 -14.88 -14.61 -8.78
N ARG A 129 -16.16 -14.21 -8.83
CA ARG A 129 -16.58 -12.81 -8.74
C ARG A 129 -16.34 -12.20 -7.36
N ASP A 130 -16.54 -12.96 -6.29
CA ASP A 130 -16.39 -12.45 -4.93
C ASP A 130 -14.92 -12.11 -4.64
N THR A 131 -14.00 -13.00 -5.04
CA THR A 131 -12.56 -12.74 -4.91
C THR A 131 -12.13 -11.57 -5.80
N ALA A 132 -12.69 -11.46 -7.01
CA ALA A 132 -12.40 -10.34 -7.89
C ALA A 132 -12.86 -9.00 -7.29
N MET A 133 -14.08 -8.92 -6.74
CA MET A 133 -14.58 -7.70 -6.10
C MET A 133 -13.74 -7.28 -4.89
N LEU A 134 -13.33 -8.24 -4.05
CA LEU A 134 -12.42 -7.98 -2.94
C LEU A 134 -11.10 -7.39 -3.44
N ALA A 135 -10.51 -8.01 -4.46
CA ALA A 135 -9.23 -7.61 -5.00
C ALA A 135 -9.28 -6.23 -5.69
N GLU A 136 -10.39 -5.92 -6.37
CA GLU A 136 -10.61 -4.60 -6.94
C GLU A 136 -10.64 -3.52 -5.85
N GLN A 137 -11.41 -3.75 -4.78
CA GLN A 137 -11.47 -2.83 -3.66
C GLN A 137 -10.08 -2.64 -3.01
N GLY A 138 -9.36 -3.74 -2.79
CA GLY A 138 -8.00 -3.72 -2.26
C GLY A 138 -7.03 -2.91 -3.13
N TYR A 139 -7.10 -3.07 -4.45
CA TYR A 139 -6.32 -2.29 -5.41
C TYR A 139 -6.65 -0.78 -5.33
N ARG A 140 -7.94 -0.43 -5.36
CA ARG A 140 -8.40 0.96 -5.30
C ARG A 140 -7.93 1.64 -4.02
N ASP A 141 -8.04 0.95 -2.89
CA ASP A 141 -7.56 1.44 -1.61
C ASP A 141 -6.05 1.66 -1.62
N ALA A 142 -5.28 0.67 -2.04
CA ALA A 142 -3.82 0.78 -2.09
C ALA A 142 -3.36 1.91 -3.03
N ALA A 143 -3.95 2.03 -4.22
CA ALA A 143 -3.66 3.12 -5.16
C ALA A 143 -3.95 4.49 -4.55
N ARG A 144 -5.06 4.63 -3.82
CA ARG A 144 -5.41 5.87 -3.11
C ARG A 144 -4.39 6.23 -2.03
N LEU A 145 -3.85 5.24 -1.29
CA LEU A 145 -2.81 5.44 -0.29
C LEU A 145 -1.46 5.83 -0.93
N VAL A 146 -1.08 5.19 -2.04
CA VAL A 146 0.10 5.57 -2.84
C VAL A 146 0.00 7.04 -3.28
N MET A 147 -1.15 7.44 -3.82
CA MET A 147 -1.41 8.84 -4.20
C MET A 147 -1.46 9.79 -3.00
N HIS A 148 -1.76 9.30 -1.79
CA HIS A 148 -1.68 10.11 -0.58
C HIS A 148 -0.23 10.45 -0.24
N ILE A 149 0.69 9.51 -0.40
CA ILE A 149 2.13 9.73 -0.17
C ILE A 149 2.64 10.84 -1.08
N ASP A 150 2.37 10.77 -2.38
CA ASP A 150 2.79 11.78 -3.34
C ASP A 150 2.31 13.19 -2.96
N ARG A 151 1.12 13.31 -2.36
CA ARG A 151 0.56 14.59 -1.94
C ARG A 151 1.20 15.19 -0.69
N ILE A 152 1.71 14.37 0.23
CA ILE A 152 2.28 14.83 1.51
C ILE A 152 3.80 14.96 1.46
N LEU A 153 4.47 14.20 0.58
CA LEU A 153 5.93 14.12 0.56
C LEU A 153 6.62 15.48 0.34
N PRO A 154 6.15 16.38 -0.57
CA PRO A 154 6.78 17.68 -0.74
C PRO A 154 6.77 18.55 0.53
N SER A 155 5.65 18.58 1.25
CA SER A 155 5.53 19.33 2.49
C SER A 155 6.41 18.73 3.60
N LEU A 156 6.49 17.41 3.66
CA LEU A 156 7.33 16.69 4.63
C LEU A 156 8.83 16.92 4.38
N VAL A 157 9.28 16.89 3.12
CA VAL A 157 10.66 17.23 2.76
C VAL A 157 10.97 18.69 3.11
N ALA A 158 10.06 19.62 2.80
CA ALA A 158 10.24 21.02 3.16
C ALA A 158 10.29 21.24 4.68
N GLN A 159 9.57 20.45 5.46
CA GLN A 159 9.63 20.48 6.92
C GLN A 159 11.00 20.02 7.44
N GLU A 160 11.50 18.86 7.00
CA GLU A 160 12.80 18.34 7.45
C GLU A 160 13.97 19.27 7.06
N LEU A 161 13.94 19.85 5.86
CA LEU A 161 14.96 20.83 5.46
C LEU A 161 14.99 22.05 6.38
N ARG A 162 13.82 22.52 6.87
CA ARG A 162 13.75 23.62 7.83
C ARG A 162 14.26 23.20 9.21
N GLU A 163 13.97 21.98 9.64
CA GLU A 163 14.48 21.41 10.91
C GLU A 163 16.02 21.32 10.89
N ASP A 164 16.62 21.09 9.71
CA ASP A 164 18.07 21.13 9.48
C ASP A 164 18.63 22.56 9.27
N ASN A 165 17.83 23.61 9.47
CA ASN A 165 18.20 25.02 9.27
C ASN A 165 18.67 25.36 7.83
N LEU A 166 18.21 24.60 6.83
CA LEU A 166 18.53 24.86 5.43
C LEU A 166 17.57 25.90 4.83
N PRO A 167 18.02 26.73 3.88
CA PRO A 167 17.14 27.67 3.20
C PRO A 167 16.15 26.90 2.31
N VAL A 168 14.85 27.10 2.55
CA VAL A 168 13.76 26.46 1.80
C VAL A 168 13.01 27.53 0.98
N ALA A 169 13.13 27.46 -0.35
CA ALA A 169 12.33 28.26 -1.28
C ALA A 169 10.86 27.77 -1.31
N ASP A 170 9.98 28.38 -2.13
CA ASP A 170 8.60 27.89 -2.38
C ASP A 170 8.62 26.57 -3.22
N LEU A 171 9.21 25.51 -2.63
CA LEU A 171 9.37 24.18 -3.22
C LEU A 171 8.05 23.41 -3.28
N GLU A 172 7.14 23.69 -2.36
CA GLU A 172 5.89 22.94 -2.23
C GLU A 172 4.99 23.18 -3.45
N ARG A 173 4.79 24.44 -3.85
CA ARG A 173 3.96 24.78 -5.02
C ARG A 173 4.54 24.18 -6.30
N GLN A 174 5.86 24.29 -6.48
CA GLN A 174 6.54 23.76 -7.66
C GLN A 174 6.42 22.23 -7.74
N SER A 175 6.67 21.54 -6.63
CA SER A 175 6.59 20.08 -6.55
C SER A 175 5.15 19.58 -6.77
N ARG A 176 4.16 20.22 -6.16
CA ARG A 176 2.73 19.88 -6.38
C ARG A 176 2.32 20.08 -7.84
N THR A 177 2.79 21.14 -8.48
CA THR A 177 2.51 21.42 -9.89
C THR A 177 3.16 20.37 -10.81
N MET A 178 4.41 20.01 -10.53
CA MET A 178 5.12 18.96 -11.25
C MET A 178 4.39 17.61 -11.14
N LEU A 179 3.99 17.23 -9.92
CA LEU A 179 3.24 16.00 -9.65
C LEU A 179 1.93 15.94 -10.44
N ALA A 180 1.11 17.01 -10.36
CA ALA A 180 -0.17 17.06 -11.05
C ALA A 180 -0.01 16.95 -12.58
N ARG A 181 1.03 17.58 -13.15
CA ARG A 181 1.34 17.48 -14.59
C ARG A 181 1.78 16.08 -14.99
N ALA A 182 2.57 15.41 -14.16
CA ALA A 182 3.03 14.05 -14.44
C ALA A 182 1.84 13.08 -14.52
N TRP A 183 0.98 13.07 -13.50
CA TRP A 183 -0.20 12.19 -13.50
C TRP A 183 -1.19 12.49 -14.62
N LYS A 184 -1.45 13.78 -14.91
CA LYS A 184 -2.32 14.17 -16.02
C LYS A 184 -1.79 13.71 -17.37
N ARG A 185 -0.48 13.75 -17.59
CA ARG A 185 0.14 13.26 -18.84
C ARG A 185 -0.17 11.78 -19.06
N GLU A 186 0.05 10.96 -18.02
CA GLU A 186 -0.15 9.51 -18.11
C GLU A 186 -1.63 9.14 -18.28
N GLU A 187 -2.55 9.88 -17.65
CA GLU A 187 -4.00 9.71 -17.85
C GLU A 187 -4.39 9.91 -19.32
N SER A 188 -3.88 10.96 -19.96
CA SER A 188 -4.12 11.22 -21.39
C SER A 188 -3.51 10.14 -22.29
N GLU A 189 -2.32 9.60 -21.96
CA GLU A 189 -1.66 8.55 -22.75
C GLU A 189 -2.38 7.19 -22.68
N LEU A 190 -3.09 6.91 -21.59
CA LEU A 190 -3.93 5.71 -21.45
C LEU A 190 -5.23 5.77 -22.26
N GLY A 191 -5.55 6.90 -22.92
CA GLY A 191 -6.79 7.08 -23.68
C GLY A 191 -8.05 7.07 -22.82
N LEU A 192 -7.92 7.32 -21.51
CA LEU A 192 -9.01 7.32 -20.53
C LEU A 192 -9.71 8.69 -20.41
N GLU A 193 -9.47 9.62 -21.34
CA GLU A 193 -10.21 10.88 -21.38
C GLU A 193 -11.69 10.61 -21.65
N THR A 194 -12.47 10.52 -20.57
CA THR A 194 -13.93 10.56 -20.63
C THR A 194 -14.33 11.85 -21.32
N ASN A 195 -14.98 11.73 -22.49
CA ASN A 195 -15.80 12.79 -23.06
C ASN A 195 -16.94 13.13 -22.09
N ALA A 196 -16.63 13.89 -21.04
CA ALA A 196 -17.61 14.46 -20.13
C ALA A 196 -18.15 15.76 -20.74
N THR A 197 -18.89 15.63 -21.84
CA THR A 197 -19.89 16.62 -22.27
C THR A 197 -21.06 15.88 -22.92
N ALA A 198 -22.12 15.67 -22.14
CA ALA A 198 -23.50 15.51 -22.60
C ALA A 198 -24.41 16.19 -21.58
#